data_AF-A0A830B337-F1
#
_entry.id   AF-A0A830B337-F1
#
_cell.length_a   1.000
_cell.length_b   1.000
_cell.length_c   1.000
_cell.angle_alpha   90.00
_cell.angle_beta   90.00
_cell.angle_gamma   90.00
#
_symmetry.space_group_name_H-M   'P 1'
#
loop_
_entity.id
_entity.type
_entity.pdbx_description
1 polymer ?
#
loop_
_entity_poly.entity_id
_entity_poly.type
_entity_poly.pdbx_seq_one_letter_code
_entity_poly.pdbx_strand_id
1 'polypeptide(L)'
;MDSPEINEEEQGNLKNDEISVHRTVFRSFFAVVSSLSIFMLLSFSVLYVAVLVGNLSIWSPISVHSRCRIVSSSVDLRSSKVEYVDHSGQARLALAEAPNEALPYNCRPSFGAAWLTKDKFKVNGTYECWYTLGISKVNINHKGLFDCPAEYPSTFEMIKRYYILYDLLV
;
A
#
# COMPACT_ATOMS: atom_id res chain seq x y z
N MET A 1 66.10 21.38 54.15
CA MET A 1 64.92 20.75 53.54
C MET A 1 64.55 21.59 52.35
N ASP A 2 65.00 21.22 51.16
CA ASP A 2 64.60 21.86 49.91
C ASP A 2 63.24 21.29 49.50
N SER A 3 62.28 22.18 49.27
CA SER A 3 60.90 21.86 48.87
C SER A 3 60.81 22.05 47.35
N PRO A 4 60.28 21.10 46.57
CA PRO A 4 60.26 21.23 45.13
C PRO A 4 59.07 22.11 44.71
N GLU A 5 59.34 23.36 44.34
CA GLU A 5 58.43 24.16 43.52
C GLU A 5 58.38 23.55 42.11
N ILE A 6 57.38 22.73 41.85
CA ILE A 6 57.09 22.21 40.51
C ILE A 6 55.79 22.87 40.02
N ASN A 7 55.97 23.94 39.26
CA ASN A 7 55.29 24.32 38.02
C ASN A 7 53.75 24.31 37.97
N GLU A 8 53.14 25.39 38.47
CA GLU A 8 51.75 25.75 38.17
C GLU A 8 51.50 25.97 36.66
N GLU A 9 52.53 26.40 35.90
CA GLU A 9 52.47 26.54 34.43
C GLU A 9 52.43 25.19 33.69
N GLU A 10 53.12 24.17 34.21
CA GLU A 10 53.17 22.83 33.59
C GLU A 10 51.87 22.06 33.84
N GLN A 11 51.28 22.22 35.03
CA GLN A 11 49.97 21.65 35.36
C GLN A 11 48.81 22.35 34.63
N GLY A 12 48.94 23.65 34.34
CA GLY A 12 48.00 24.41 33.51
C GLY A 12 48.02 24.01 32.03
N ASN A 13 49.21 23.81 31.45
CA ASN A 13 49.35 23.34 30.06
C ASN A 13 48.83 21.92 29.86
N LEU A 14 49.16 20.99 30.78
CA LEU A 14 48.69 19.60 30.70
C LEU A 14 47.15 19.51 30.70
N LYS A 15 46.50 20.32 31.54
CA LYS A 15 45.04 20.34 31.66
C LYS A 15 44.35 20.96 30.43
N ASN A 16 44.97 21.99 29.84
CA ASN A 16 44.47 22.63 28.62
C ASN A 16 44.65 21.73 27.39
N ASP A 17 45.74 20.97 27.32
CA ASP A 17 45.98 19.97 26.28
C ASP A 17 44.99 18.81 26.38
N GLU A 18 44.67 18.31 27.58
CA GLU A 18 43.67 17.25 27.78
C GLU A 18 42.27 17.70 27.32
N ILE A 19 41.87 18.94 27.65
CA ILE A 19 40.59 19.53 27.22
C ILE A 19 40.56 19.76 25.69
N SER A 20 41.69 20.16 25.09
CA SER A 20 41.83 20.39 23.65
C SER A 20 41.73 19.08 22.85
N VAL A 21 42.40 18.02 23.33
CA VAL A 21 42.34 16.68 22.76
C VAL A 21 40.92 16.13 22.88
N HIS A 22 40.28 16.23 24.04
CA HIS A 22 38.90 15.77 24.23
C HIS A 22 37.91 16.47 23.28
N ARG A 23 38.03 17.79 23.11
CA ARG A 23 37.20 18.56 22.17
C ARG A 23 37.40 18.11 20.72
N THR A 24 38.64 17.81 20.34
CA THR A 24 38.99 17.36 18.98
C THR A 24 38.49 15.93 18.72
N VAL A 25 38.67 15.03 19.68
CA VAL A 25 38.18 13.64 19.62
C VAL A 25 36.65 13.60 19.59
N PHE A 26 35.97 14.38 20.43
CA PHE A 26 34.51 14.47 20.44
C PHE A 26 33.95 15.00 19.13
N ARG A 27 34.57 16.05 18.56
CA ARG A 27 34.18 16.60 17.26
C ARG A 27 34.36 15.56 16.14
N SER A 28 35.45 14.81 16.17
CA SER A 28 35.71 13.73 15.21
C SER A 28 34.68 12.59 15.35
N PHE A 29 34.38 12.18 16.58
CA PHE A 29 33.40 11.13 16.85
C PHE A 29 32.00 11.51 16.35
N PHE A 30 31.54 12.73 16.64
CA PHE A 30 30.25 13.22 16.18
C PHE A 30 30.17 13.29 14.65
N ALA A 31 31.24 13.71 13.97
CA ALA A 31 31.31 13.75 12.52
C ALA A 31 31.21 12.34 11.90
N VAL A 32 31.88 11.35 12.49
CA VAL A 32 31.84 9.96 12.04
C VAL A 32 30.45 9.36 12.26
N VAL A 33 29.86 9.54 13.45
CA VAL A 33 28.51 9.05 13.76
C VAL A 33 27.46 9.69 12.87
N SER A 34 27.54 11.01 12.65
CA SER A 34 26.64 11.73 11.76
C SER A 34 26.75 11.20 10.33
N SER A 35 27.96 10.96 9.84
CA SER A 35 28.18 10.38 8.51
C SER A 35 27.53 8.99 8.39
N LEU A 36 27.79 8.09 9.34
CA LEU A 36 27.21 6.75 9.36
C LEU A 36 25.67 6.78 9.43
N SER A 37 25.12 7.66 10.26
CA SER A 37 23.67 7.85 10.39
C SER A 37 23.04 8.31 9.06
N ILE A 38 23.67 9.28 8.39
CA ILE A 38 23.22 9.76 7.07
C ILE A 38 23.27 8.62 6.04
N PHE A 39 24.34 7.83 5.99
CA PHE A 39 24.42 6.68 5.08
C PHE A 39 23.30 5.66 5.30
N MET A 40 23.00 5.35 6.57
CA MET A 40 21.90 4.44 6.91
C MET A 40 20.55 5.03 6.48
N LEU A 41 20.28 6.30 6.80
CA LEU A 41 19.04 6.98 6.40
C LEU A 41 18.86 7.01 4.88
N LEU A 42 19.94 7.28 4.13
CA LEU A 42 19.91 7.27 2.66
C LEU A 42 19.60 5.85 2.14
N SER A 43 20.24 4.82 2.67
CA SER A 43 19.97 3.43 2.31
C SER A 43 18.51 3.04 2.56
N PHE A 44 17.99 3.34 3.75
CA PHE A 44 16.58 3.11 4.09
C PHE A 44 15.63 3.92 3.19
N SER A 45 15.98 5.16 2.86
CA SER A 45 15.16 5.99 1.95
C SER A 45 15.08 5.39 0.54
N VAL A 46 16.18 4.84 0.02
CA VAL A 46 16.19 4.16 -1.28
C VAL A 46 15.33 2.90 -1.24
N LEU A 47 15.44 2.09 -0.19
CA LEU A 47 14.59 0.91 0.00
C LEU A 47 13.11 1.30 0.09
N TYR A 48 12.79 2.34 0.87
CA TYR A 48 11.43 2.84 1.01
C TYR A 48 10.86 3.33 -0.32
N VAL A 49 11.61 4.12 -1.08
CA VAL A 49 11.20 4.58 -2.41
C VAL A 49 11.04 3.39 -3.37
N ALA A 50 11.93 2.39 -3.34
CA ALA A 50 11.80 1.20 -4.17
C ALA A 50 10.53 0.40 -3.85
N VAL A 51 10.21 0.23 -2.57
CA VAL A 51 8.96 -0.39 -2.11
C VAL A 51 7.76 0.46 -2.52
N LEU A 52 7.82 1.78 -2.38
CA LEU A 52 6.73 2.68 -2.76
C LEU A 52 6.47 2.64 -4.27
N VAL A 53 7.51 2.70 -5.10
CA VAL A 53 7.42 2.59 -6.56
C VAL A 53 6.94 1.20 -6.97
N GLY A 54 7.42 0.14 -6.33
CA GLY A 54 6.92 -1.21 -6.55
C GLY A 54 5.43 -1.33 -6.23
N ASN A 55 4.98 -0.76 -5.12
CA ASN A 55 3.57 -0.72 -4.75
C ASN A 55 2.74 0.17 -5.68
N LEU A 56 3.26 1.32 -6.15
CA LEU A 56 2.58 2.17 -7.15
C LEU A 56 2.44 1.47 -8.50
N SER A 57 3.42 0.66 -8.90
CA SER A 57 3.38 -0.12 -10.15
C SER A 57 2.33 -1.23 -10.11
N ILE A 58 2.00 -1.70 -8.91
CA ILE A 58 1.01 -2.75 -8.66
C ILE A 58 -0.38 -2.14 -8.36
N TRP A 59 -0.43 -0.92 -7.81
CA TRP A 59 -1.66 -0.30 -7.34
C TRP A 59 -2.34 0.55 -8.42
N SER A 60 -3.27 -0.10 -9.12
CA SER A 60 -4.41 0.45 -9.87
C SER A 60 -4.27 0.36 -11.40
N PRO A 61 -4.84 -0.68 -12.05
CA PRO A 61 -5.33 -0.46 -13.39
C PRO A 61 -6.38 0.66 -13.32
N ILE A 62 -6.18 1.74 -14.08
CA ILE A 62 -7.11 2.87 -14.16
C ILE A 62 -8.47 2.28 -14.59
N SER A 63 -9.41 2.25 -13.66
CA SER A 63 -10.77 1.79 -13.89
C SER A 63 -11.55 2.94 -14.50
N VAL A 64 -12.06 2.74 -15.72
CA VAL A 64 -12.82 3.75 -16.46
C VAL A 64 -14.28 3.34 -16.51
N HIS A 65 -15.16 4.28 -16.17
CA HIS A 65 -16.60 4.07 -16.23
C HIS A 65 -17.06 3.98 -17.68
N SER A 66 -17.87 2.97 -17.99
CA SER A 66 -18.45 2.75 -19.31
C SER A 66 -19.81 2.04 -19.21
N ARG A 67 -20.46 1.87 -20.36
CA ARG A 67 -21.70 1.09 -20.48
C ARG A 67 -21.38 -0.26 -21.11
N CYS A 68 -21.82 -1.33 -20.45
CA CYS A 68 -21.62 -2.70 -20.90
C CYS A 68 -22.94 -3.37 -21.25
N ARG A 69 -23.00 -4.00 -22.41
CA ARG A 69 -24.11 -4.82 -22.86
C ARG A 69 -23.78 -6.30 -22.68
N ILE A 70 -24.66 -7.05 -22.01
CA ILE A 70 -24.48 -8.49 -21.82
C ILE A 70 -24.89 -9.20 -23.11
N VAL A 71 -23.93 -9.82 -23.80
CA VAL A 71 -24.17 -10.47 -25.10
C VAL A 71 -24.56 -11.93 -24.94
N SER A 72 -24.03 -12.60 -23.90
CA SER A 72 -24.39 -13.96 -23.53
C SER A 72 -24.00 -14.24 -22.09
N SER A 73 -24.94 -14.76 -21.29
CA SER A 73 -24.58 -15.46 -20.05
C SER A 73 -24.17 -16.87 -20.43
N SER A 74 -22.87 -17.17 -20.41
CA SER A 74 -22.43 -18.57 -20.40
C SER A 74 -22.93 -19.23 -19.11
N VAL A 75 -23.17 -20.54 -19.19
CA VAL A 75 -23.78 -21.36 -18.12
C VAL A 75 -22.96 -21.36 -16.81
N ASP A 76 -21.70 -20.94 -16.86
CA ASP A 76 -20.83 -20.80 -15.69
C ASP A 76 -21.03 -19.47 -14.95
N LEU A 77 -21.44 -19.59 -13.68
CA LEU A 77 -21.53 -18.52 -12.66
C LEU A 77 -20.25 -17.67 -12.51
N ARG A 78 -19.13 -18.10 -13.11
CA ARG A 78 -17.83 -17.43 -13.03
C ARG A 78 -17.65 -16.31 -14.04
N SER A 79 -18.35 -16.35 -15.18
CA SER A 79 -18.10 -15.35 -16.22
C SER A 79 -19.22 -15.15 -17.23
N SER A 80 -19.58 -13.88 -17.48
CA SER A 80 -20.50 -13.47 -18.56
C SER A 80 -19.76 -12.74 -19.67
N LYS A 81 -20.12 -12.98 -20.93
CA LYS A 81 -19.55 -12.25 -22.07
C LYS A 81 -20.25 -10.90 -22.20
N VAL A 82 -19.48 -9.83 -22.16
CA VAL A 82 -19.96 -8.45 -22.23
C VAL A 82 -19.30 -7.71 -23.38
N GLU A 83 -20.05 -6.80 -23.98
CA GLU A 83 -19.59 -5.81 -24.94
C GLU A 83 -19.55 -4.45 -24.22
N TYR A 84 -18.45 -3.71 -24.33
CA TYR A 84 -18.29 -2.40 -23.73
C TYR A 84 -17.68 -1.41 -24.71
N VAL A 85 -17.93 -0.12 -24.49
CA VAL A 85 -17.34 0.95 -25.31
C VAL A 85 -16.09 1.46 -24.62
N ASP A 86 -14.95 1.42 -25.31
CA ASP A 86 -13.70 1.96 -24.80
C ASP A 86 -13.64 3.50 -24.91
N HIS A 87 -12.57 4.09 -24.39
CA HIS A 87 -12.35 5.55 -24.46
C HIS A 87 -12.18 6.07 -25.90
N SER A 88 -11.92 5.20 -26.88
CA SER A 88 -11.85 5.55 -28.30
C SER A 88 -13.22 5.50 -28.99
N GLY A 89 -14.28 5.12 -28.27
CA GLY A 89 -15.63 4.98 -28.81
C GLY A 89 -15.86 3.66 -29.55
N GLN A 90 -14.92 2.72 -29.51
CA GLN A 90 -15.02 1.44 -30.18
C GLN A 90 -15.65 0.38 -29.27
N ALA A 91 -16.56 -0.43 -29.81
CA ALA A 91 -17.12 -1.58 -29.13
C ALA A 91 -16.07 -2.70 -29.02
N ARG A 92 -15.80 -3.15 -27.80
CA ARG A 92 -14.90 -4.26 -27.49
C ARG A 92 -15.61 -5.33 -26.68
N LEU A 93 -15.16 -6.58 -26.84
CA LEU A 93 -15.65 -7.71 -26.06
C LEU A 93 -14.75 -7.95 -24.85
N ALA A 94 -15.36 -8.23 -23.71
CA ALA A 94 -14.69 -8.60 -22.47
C ALA A 94 -15.43 -9.70 -21.74
N LEU A 95 -14.78 -10.20 -20.71
CA LEU A 95 -15.38 -11.10 -19.75
C LEU A 95 -15.70 -10.32 -18.46
N ALA A 96 -16.95 -10.43 -18.00
CA ALA A 96 -17.33 -9.99 -16.67
C ALA A 96 -17.05 -11.12 -15.69
N GLU A 97 -16.07 -10.95 -14.81
CA GLU A 97 -15.65 -11.94 -13.81
C GLU A 97 -16.37 -11.68 -12.47
N ALA A 98 -16.62 -12.76 -11.72
CA ALA A 98 -17.08 -12.67 -10.33
C ALA A 98 -16.11 -11.82 -9.47
N PRO A 99 -16.58 -11.19 -8.37
CA PRO A 99 -15.74 -10.34 -7.54
C PRO A 99 -14.44 -11.06 -7.12
N ASN A 100 -13.31 -10.38 -7.33
CA ASN A 100 -11.96 -10.92 -7.12
C ASN A 100 -11.63 -11.21 -5.65
N GLU A 101 -12.41 -10.67 -4.73
CA GLU A 101 -12.25 -10.85 -3.28
C GLU A 101 -13.35 -11.75 -2.74
N ALA A 102 -12.94 -12.76 -1.97
CA ALA A 102 -13.88 -13.53 -1.17
C ALA A 102 -14.53 -12.59 -0.16
N LEU A 103 -15.86 -12.44 -0.24
CA LEU A 103 -16.61 -11.68 0.77
C LEU A 103 -16.30 -12.22 2.17
N PRO A 104 -16.23 -11.36 3.20
CA PRO A 104 -16.12 -11.79 4.59
C PRO A 104 -17.17 -12.84 4.93
N TYR A 105 -16.87 -13.74 5.88
CA TYR A 105 -17.78 -14.83 6.26
C TYR A 105 -19.22 -14.35 6.53
N ASN A 106 -19.36 -13.21 7.23
CA ASN A 106 -20.64 -12.60 7.58
C ASN A 106 -21.38 -11.96 6.39
N CYS A 107 -20.68 -11.67 5.30
CA CYS A 107 -21.24 -11.09 4.08
C CYS A 107 -21.26 -12.08 2.90
N ARG A 108 -20.96 -13.36 3.15
CA ARG A 108 -21.04 -14.39 2.13
C ARG A 108 -22.51 -14.75 1.90
N PRO A 109 -23.07 -14.48 0.71
CA PRO A 109 -24.44 -14.90 0.41
C PRO A 109 -24.53 -16.43 0.41
N SER A 110 -25.71 -16.96 0.76
CA SER A 110 -26.01 -18.37 0.52
C SER A 110 -26.00 -18.68 -0.98
N PHE A 111 -25.78 -19.94 -1.33
CA PHE A 111 -25.79 -20.37 -2.73
C PHE A 111 -27.07 -19.93 -3.47
N GLY A 112 -28.24 -20.06 -2.83
CA GLY A 112 -29.52 -19.65 -3.40
C GLY A 112 -29.63 -18.14 -3.63
N ALA A 113 -29.12 -17.31 -2.71
CA ALA A 113 -29.11 -15.85 -2.87
C ALA A 113 -28.16 -15.41 -3.99
N ALA A 114 -27.00 -16.05 -4.11
CA ALA A 114 -26.08 -15.84 -5.22
C ALA A 114 -26.69 -16.28 -6.57
N TRP A 115 -27.45 -17.37 -6.58
CA TRP A 115 -28.14 -17.85 -7.78
C TRP A 115 -29.27 -16.92 -8.24
N LEU A 116 -30.16 -16.50 -7.33
CA LEU A 116 -31.25 -15.55 -7.65
C LEU A 116 -30.74 -14.21 -8.16
N THR A 117 -29.57 -13.80 -7.67
CA THR A 117 -28.87 -12.61 -8.12
C THR A 117 -28.43 -12.70 -9.58
N LYS A 118 -27.97 -13.87 -10.03
CA LYS A 118 -27.62 -14.12 -11.43
C LYS A 118 -28.83 -13.91 -12.35
N ASP A 119 -30.01 -14.38 -11.94
CA ASP A 119 -31.24 -14.29 -12.74
C ASP A 119 -31.77 -12.85 -12.88
N LYS A 120 -31.23 -11.87 -12.14
CA LYS A 120 -31.53 -10.44 -12.35
C LYS A 120 -30.91 -9.86 -13.63
N PHE A 121 -29.85 -10.47 -14.15
CA PHE A 121 -29.17 -9.97 -15.35
C PHE A 121 -29.86 -10.50 -16.61
N LYS A 122 -30.35 -9.58 -17.44
CA LYS A 122 -31.00 -9.91 -18.71
C LYS A 122 -29.96 -9.91 -19.83
N VAL A 123 -29.99 -10.94 -20.68
CA VAL A 123 -29.26 -10.93 -21.95
C VAL A 123 -29.76 -9.76 -22.80
N ASN A 124 -28.85 -9.08 -23.48
CA ASN A 124 -29.08 -7.83 -24.20
C ASN A 124 -29.44 -6.63 -23.30
N GLY A 125 -29.31 -6.75 -21.98
CA GLY A 125 -29.39 -5.63 -21.05
C GLY A 125 -28.10 -4.80 -21.06
N THR A 126 -28.25 -3.48 -20.89
CA THR A 126 -27.12 -2.54 -20.74
C THR A 126 -26.99 -2.11 -19.29
N TYR A 127 -25.79 -2.22 -18.73
CA TYR A 127 -25.47 -1.94 -17.33
C TYR A 127 -24.25 -1.03 -17.22
N GLU A 128 -24.14 -0.32 -16.10
CA GLU A 128 -22.93 0.42 -15.78
C GLU A 128 -21.80 -0.54 -15.39
N CYS A 129 -20.61 -0.28 -15.89
CA CYS A 129 -19.46 -1.13 -15.65
C CYS A 129 -18.17 -0.32 -15.66
N TRP A 130 -17.13 -0.90 -15.07
CA TRP A 130 -15.79 -0.38 -15.03
C TRP A 130 -14.89 -1.33 -15.82
N TYR A 131 -14.20 -0.81 -16.84
CA TYR A 131 -13.18 -1.57 -17.54
C TYR A 131 -11.79 -1.11 -17.12
N THR A 132 -10.83 -2.03 -17.19
CA THR A 132 -9.43 -1.76 -16.86
C THR A 132 -8.61 -1.69 -18.14
N LEU A 133 -7.82 -0.63 -18.28
CA LEU A 133 -6.94 -0.47 -19.45
C LEU A 133 -5.88 -1.59 -19.46
N GLY A 134 -5.72 -2.28 -20.60
CA GLY A 134 -4.75 -3.35 -20.78
C GLY A 134 -5.22 -4.76 -20.37
N ILE A 135 -6.43 -4.91 -19.81
CA ILE A 135 -6.99 -6.21 -19.41
C ILE A 135 -8.40 -6.34 -20.01
N SER A 136 -8.70 -7.47 -20.67
CA SER A 136 -10.04 -7.74 -21.22
C SER A 136 -11.03 -8.23 -20.15
N LYS A 137 -11.01 -7.59 -18.98
CA LYS A 137 -11.88 -7.88 -17.83
C LYS A 137 -12.67 -6.64 -17.45
N VAL A 138 -13.95 -6.84 -17.17
CA VAL A 138 -14.89 -5.77 -16.84
C VAL A 138 -15.58 -6.09 -15.53
N ASN A 139 -15.68 -5.11 -14.64
CA ASN A 139 -16.45 -5.21 -13.42
C ASN A 139 -17.81 -4.54 -13.63
N ILE A 140 -18.90 -5.30 -13.50
CA ILE A 140 -20.26 -4.75 -13.60
C ILE A 140 -20.61 -4.12 -12.25
N ASN A 141 -21.20 -2.93 -12.26
CA ASN A 141 -21.60 -2.27 -11.04
C ASN A 141 -22.67 -3.09 -10.30
N HIS A 142 -22.29 -3.68 -9.17
CA HIS A 142 -23.15 -4.53 -8.34
C HIS A 142 -23.86 -3.75 -7.21
N LYS A 143 -24.05 -2.43 -7.32
CA LYS A 143 -24.80 -1.63 -6.33
C LYS A 143 -26.14 -2.29 -6.00
N GLY A 144 -26.39 -2.60 -4.73
CA GLY A 144 -27.62 -3.26 -4.26
C GLY A 144 -27.67 -4.79 -4.40
N LEU A 145 -26.56 -5.43 -4.83
CA LEU A 145 -26.53 -6.88 -5.04
C LEU A 145 -26.09 -7.64 -3.78
N PHE A 146 -25.14 -7.05 -3.05
CA PHE A 146 -24.71 -7.47 -1.72
C PHE A 146 -24.42 -6.18 -0.94
N ASP A 147 -25.47 -5.58 -0.36
CA ASP A 147 -25.35 -4.42 0.54
C ASP A 147 -24.72 -4.88 1.87
N CYS A 148 -23.49 -5.37 1.79
CA CYS A 148 -22.66 -5.57 2.96
C CYS A 148 -22.26 -4.17 3.45
N PRO A 149 -22.72 -3.72 4.63
CA PRO A 149 -22.10 -2.54 5.22
C PRO A 149 -20.60 -2.86 5.32
N ALA A 150 -19.75 -1.97 4.81
CA ALA A 150 -18.34 -2.04 5.13
C ALA A 150 -18.27 -1.98 6.66
N GLU A 151 -18.04 -3.12 7.29
CA GLU A 151 -17.81 -3.18 8.73
C GLU A 151 -16.48 -2.46 8.92
N TYR A 152 -16.57 -1.16 9.22
CA TYR A 152 -15.40 -0.39 9.57
C TYR A 152 -14.73 -1.16 10.70
N PRO A 153 -13.45 -1.53 10.55
CA PRO A 153 -12.76 -2.30 11.57
C PRO A 153 -12.95 -1.57 12.90
N SER A 154 -13.37 -2.33 13.92
CA SER A 154 -13.59 -1.73 15.23
C SER A 154 -12.36 -0.95 15.67
N THR A 155 -12.52 0.06 16.52
CA THR A 155 -11.39 0.87 17.02
C THR A 155 -10.26 -0.02 17.56
N PHE A 156 -10.61 -1.15 18.16
CA PHE A 156 -9.66 -2.15 18.63
C PHE A 156 -8.88 -2.86 17.51
N GLU A 157 -9.54 -3.23 16.40
CA GLU A 157 -8.86 -3.79 15.23
C GLU A 157 -7.97 -2.76 14.52
N MET A 158 -8.40 -1.49 14.46
CA MET A 158 -7.57 -0.40 13.93
C MET A 158 -6.32 -0.20 14.77
N ILE A 159 -6.47 -0.20 16.10
CA ILE A 159 -5.36 -0.11 17.05
C ILE A 159 -4.41 -1.30 16.88
N LYS A 160 -4.93 -2.53 16.77
CA LYS A 160 -4.11 -3.73 16.55
C LYS A 160 -3.31 -3.65 15.24
N ARG A 161 -3.93 -3.21 14.14
CA ARG A 161 -3.23 -3.02 12.85
C ARG A 161 -2.13 -1.98 12.95
N TYR A 162 -2.35 -0.91 13.72
CA TYR A 162 -1.34 0.13 13.95
C TYR A 162 -0.15 -0.38 14.77
N TYR A 163 -0.40 -1.18 15.82
CA TYR A 163 0.69 -1.82 16.59
C TYR A 163 1.50 -2.79 15.76
N ILE A 164 0.85 -3.62 14.92
CA ILE A 164 1.56 -4.53 14.01
C ILE A 164 2.42 -3.75 13.01
N LEU A 165 1.91 -2.64 12.48
CA LEU A 165 2.68 -1.77 11.58
C LEU A 165 3.86 -1.09 12.30
N TYR A 166 3.66 -0.66 13.55
CA TYR A 166 4.69 -0.06 14.38
C TYR A 166 5.81 -1.06 14.71
N ASP A 167 5.46 -2.30 15.08
CA ASP A 167 6.42 -3.37 15.38
C ASP A 167 7.18 -3.86 14.14
N LEU A 168 6.65 -3.65 12.93
CA LEU A 168 7.35 -3.93 11.67
C LEU A 168 8.23 -2.77 11.19
N LEU A 169 8.02 -1.56 11.72
CA LEU A 169 8.73 -0.33 11.36
C LEU A 169 9.85 0.03 12.34
N VAL A 170 9.88 -0.58 13.52
CA VAL A 170 10.93 -0.48 14.56
C VAL A 170 11.84 -1.70 14.48
#